data_AF-A0AAD0PZZ4-F1
#
_entry.id   AF-A0AAD0PZZ4-F1
#
_cell.length_a   1.000
_cell.length_b   1.000
_cell.length_c   1.000
_cell.angle_alpha   90.00
_cell.angle_beta   90.00
_cell.angle_gamma   90.00
#
_symmetry.space_group_name_H-M   'P 1'
#
loop_
_entity.id
_entity.type
_entity.pdbx_description
1 polymer ?
#
loop_
_entity_poly.entity_id
_entity_poly.type
_entity_poly.pdbx_seq_one_letter_code
_entity_poly.pdbx_strand_id
1 'polypeptide(L)'
;MQIPLTLVSARAPMEMEDTINKLDLNSIHVAFNGGLIYEVNNGKKNILYKKYLQFSVARELALVLREQFPKLSISVYDEENWNTDIIDDGILYKQNITKKDFNIVNFKEYFNNYHEVFKLMLITFDDNEMEKINNFLAKYSDKNISVLRSGKNHLEITHSLAMKSTGIKFIQYLKNITKKDCVAFGDGHNDIPMFECTEYRVVMDNALADIKKYANFVTKSNDKDGVVYAIKKYVKYL
;
A
#
# COMPACT_ATOMS: atom_id res chain seq x y z
N MET A 1 -8.24 0.40 29.17
CA MET A 1 -8.64 1.20 27.99
C MET A 1 -8.13 0.47 26.76
N GLN A 2 -9.00 0.11 25.81
CA GLN A 2 -8.58 -0.53 24.56
C GLN A 2 -8.32 0.58 23.54
N ILE A 3 -7.08 0.71 23.07
CA ILE A 3 -6.72 1.68 22.04
C ILE A 3 -7.19 1.12 20.69
N PRO A 4 -8.04 1.82 19.92
CA PRO A 4 -8.44 1.35 18.59
C PRO A 4 -7.22 1.18 17.67
N LEU A 5 -7.20 0.10 16.89
CA LEU A 5 -6.14 -0.21 15.95
C LEU A 5 -6.70 -0.32 14.53
N THR A 6 -6.12 0.44 13.60
CA THR A 6 -6.46 0.39 12.18
C THR A 6 -5.21 0.04 11.37
N LEU A 7 -5.33 -0.89 10.44
CA LEU A 7 -4.32 -1.13 9.43
C LEU A 7 -4.43 -0.11 8.28
N VAL A 8 -3.28 0.48 7.92
CA VAL A 8 -3.15 1.42 6.80
C VAL A 8 -2.02 0.95 5.89
N SER A 9 -2.35 0.46 4.70
CA SER A 9 -1.42 -0.34 3.91
C SER A 9 -1.50 -0.04 2.41
N ALA A 10 -0.36 -0.28 1.75
CA ALA A 10 -0.26 -0.43 0.30
C ALA A 10 -0.97 -1.68 -0.22
N ARG A 11 -1.15 -2.68 0.66
CA ARG A 11 -1.70 -3.99 0.34
C ARG A 11 -3.18 -3.93 -0.09
N ALA A 12 -3.59 -4.93 -0.84
CA ALA A 12 -4.99 -5.20 -1.15
C ALA A 12 -5.73 -5.76 0.08
N PRO A 13 -7.08 -5.65 0.16
CA PRO A 13 -7.85 -6.21 1.29
C PRO A 13 -7.56 -7.69 1.55
N MET A 14 -7.50 -8.52 0.51
CA MET A 14 -7.20 -9.95 0.63
C MET A 14 -5.84 -10.23 1.29
N GLU A 15 -4.86 -9.33 1.13
CA GLU A 15 -3.51 -9.48 1.71
C GLU A 15 -3.43 -8.98 3.17
N MET A 16 -4.50 -8.33 3.65
CA MET A 16 -4.63 -7.81 5.02
C MET A 16 -5.56 -8.68 5.88
N GLU A 17 -6.46 -9.43 5.25
CA GLU A 17 -7.49 -10.26 5.87
C GLU A 17 -6.95 -11.16 7.00
N ASP A 18 -5.89 -11.93 6.77
CA ASP A 18 -5.30 -12.81 7.78
C ASP A 18 -4.89 -12.05 9.04
N THR A 19 -4.37 -10.84 8.88
CA THR A 19 -3.94 -10.00 10.01
C THR A 19 -5.15 -9.42 10.75
N ILE A 20 -6.15 -8.94 10.01
CA ILE A 20 -7.41 -8.43 10.55
C ILE A 20 -8.10 -9.51 11.39
N ASN A 21 -8.19 -10.73 10.85
CA ASN A 21 -8.85 -11.85 11.51
C ASN A 21 -8.08 -12.33 12.74
N LYS A 22 -6.74 -12.48 12.66
CA LYS A 22 -5.91 -12.90 13.81
C LYS A 22 -5.92 -11.91 14.97
N LEU A 23 -6.10 -10.63 14.67
CA LEU A 23 -6.14 -9.55 15.66
C LEU A 23 -7.57 -9.17 16.07
N ASP A 24 -8.59 -9.84 15.52
CA ASP A 24 -10.02 -9.55 15.74
C ASP A 24 -10.37 -8.06 15.55
N LEU A 25 -9.87 -7.47 14.46
CA LEU A 25 -10.05 -6.05 14.17
C LEU A 25 -11.41 -5.79 13.52
N ASN A 26 -12.38 -5.37 14.34
CA ASN A 26 -13.68 -4.91 13.89
C ASN A 26 -13.68 -3.37 13.80
N SER A 27 -13.06 -2.84 12.73
CA SER A 27 -12.82 -1.41 12.57
C SER A 27 -12.64 -1.00 11.11
N ILE A 28 -12.36 0.28 10.89
CA ILE A 28 -12.01 0.82 9.58
C ILE A 28 -10.58 0.43 9.22
N HIS A 29 -10.36 0.05 7.98
CA HIS A 29 -9.06 -0.30 7.39
C HIS A 29 -8.86 0.40 6.06
N VAL A 30 -7.59 0.64 5.72
CA VAL A 30 -7.18 1.42 4.56
C VAL A 30 -6.23 0.56 3.72
N ALA A 31 -6.66 0.23 2.50
CA ALA A 31 -5.91 -0.56 1.52
C ALA A 31 -5.49 0.29 0.32
N PHE A 32 -4.63 -0.27 -0.54
CA PHE A 32 -4.13 0.37 -1.77
C PHE A 32 -3.60 1.80 -1.55
N ASN A 33 -2.84 2.00 -0.47
CA ASN A 33 -2.35 3.32 -0.03
C ASN A 33 -3.48 4.34 0.15
N GLY A 34 -4.70 3.97 0.57
CA GLY A 34 -5.81 4.92 0.68
C GLY A 34 -6.70 4.98 -0.56
N GLY A 35 -6.43 4.15 -1.57
CA GLY A 35 -7.33 3.94 -2.69
C GLY A 35 -8.62 3.22 -2.29
N LEU A 36 -8.61 2.45 -1.21
CA LEU A 36 -9.81 1.82 -0.68
C LEU A 36 -9.88 1.97 0.84
N ILE A 37 -11.01 2.47 1.34
CA ILE A 37 -11.32 2.51 2.77
C ILE A 37 -12.56 1.68 2.99
N TYR A 38 -12.50 0.75 3.93
CA TYR A 38 -13.59 -0.16 4.25
C TYR A 38 -13.66 -0.42 5.74
N GLU A 39 -14.85 -0.69 6.24
CA GLU A 39 -15.07 -1.15 7.62
C GLU A 39 -15.26 -2.66 7.63
N VAL A 40 -14.67 -3.31 8.63
CA VAL A 40 -14.91 -4.73 8.92
C VAL A 40 -15.75 -4.83 10.18
N ASN A 41 -16.92 -5.47 10.06
CA ASN A 41 -17.82 -5.75 11.18
C ASN A 41 -18.23 -7.23 11.14
N ASN A 42 -17.83 -8.01 12.15
CA ASN A 42 -18.14 -9.44 12.24
C ASN A 42 -17.79 -10.21 10.96
N GLY A 43 -16.58 -9.95 10.42
CA GLY A 43 -16.08 -10.56 9.19
C GLY A 43 -16.69 -10.02 7.88
N LYS A 44 -17.65 -9.08 7.94
CA LYS A 44 -18.23 -8.46 6.75
C LYS A 44 -17.53 -7.16 6.40
N LYS A 45 -17.11 -7.03 5.13
CA LYS A 45 -16.50 -5.83 4.55
C LYS A 45 -17.60 -4.87 4.05
N ASN A 46 -17.61 -3.64 4.54
CA ASN A 46 -18.42 -2.54 4.04
C ASN A 46 -17.53 -1.46 3.43
N ILE A 47 -17.66 -1.18 2.14
CA ILE A 47 -16.82 -0.20 1.44
C ILE A 47 -17.31 1.22 1.78
N LEU A 48 -16.40 2.09 2.22
CA LEU A 48 -16.70 3.47 2.61
C LEU A 48 -16.18 4.49 1.60
N TYR A 49 -15.09 4.16 0.89
CA TYR A 49 -14.47 5.05 -0.09
C TYR A 49 -13.69 4.24 -1.12
N LYS A 50 -13.76 4.68 -2.39
CA LYS A 50 -12.99 4.15 -3.52
C LYS A 50 -12.29 5.26 -4.27
N LYS A 51 -11.02 5.06 -4.57
CA LYS A 51 -10.22 5.85 -5.49
C LYS A 51 -9.22 4.94 -6.20
N TYR A 52 -9.56 4.65 -7.45
CA TYR A 52 -8.78 3.80 -8.34
C TYR A 52 -8.27 4.63 -9.53
N LEU A 53 -7.35 4.04 -10.30
CA LEU A 53 -6.81 4.67 -11.50
C LEU A 53 -7.91 4.88 -12.54
N GLN A 54 -7.80 5.94 -13.35
CA GLN A 54 -8.65 6.03 -14.53
C GLN A 54 -8.39 4.80 -15.42
N PHE A 55 -9.46 4.10 -15.82
CA PHE A 55 -9.33 2.83 -16.54
C PHE A 55 -8.46 2.92 -17.79
N SER A 56 -8.59 4.00 -18.57
CA SER A 56 -7.75 4.27 -19.74
C SER A 56 -6.26 4.38 -19.39
N VAL A 57 -5.93 5.04 -18.28
CA VAL A 57 -4.55 5.20 -17.79
C VAL A 57 -4.00 3.87 -17.29
N ALA A 58 -4.77 3.10 -16.52
CA ALA A 58 -4.36 1.77 -16.05
C ALA A 58 -4.09 0.82 -17.21
N ARG A 59 -4.98 0.80 -18.21
CA ARG A 59 -4.83 0.04 -19.45
C ARG A 59 -3.59 0.47 -20.23
N GLU A 60 -3.41 1.76 -20.45
CA GLU A 60 -2.25 2.31 -21.16
C GLU A 60 -0.95 1.90 -20.47
N LEU A 61 -0.84 2.13 -19.15
CA LEU A 61 0.35 1.81 -18.37
C LEU A 61 0.67 0.31 -18.41
N ALA A 62 -0.31 -0.57 -18.17
CA ALA A 62 -0.06 -2.01 -18.16
C ALA A 62 0.45 -2.52 -19.52
N LEU A 63 -0.15 -2.06 -20.61
CA LEU A 63 0.23 -2.49 -21.96
C LEU A 63 1.59 -1.92 -22.37
N VAL A 64 1.83 -0.63 -22.13
CA VAL A 64 3.09 0.02 -22.52
C VAL A 64 4.25 -0.46 -21.64
N LEU A 65 4.04 -0.67 -20.33
CA LEU A 65 5.07 -1.24 -19.47
C LEU A 65 5.46 -2.65 -19.91
N ARG A 66 4.48 -3.50 -20.27
CA ARG A 66 4.79 -4.83 -20.81
C ARG A 66 5.56 -4.76 -22.12
N GLU A 67 5.24 -3.81 -23.01
CA GLU A 67 5.97 -3.63 -24.26
C GLU A 67 7.41 -3.16 -24.03
N GLN A 68 7.61 -2.16 -23.17
CA GLN A 68 8.92 -1.57 -22.89
C GLN A 68 9.81 -2.44 -22.00
N PHE A 69 9.19 -3.23 -21.11
CA PHE A 69 9.87 -4.11 -20.16
C PHE A 69 9.30 -5.54 -20.24
N PRO A 70 9.63 -6.32 -21.29
CA PRO A 70 8.97 -7.61 -21.58
C PRO A 70 9.08 -8.65 -20.47
N LYS A 71 10.11 -8.56 -19.62
CA LYS A 71 10.39 -9.50 -18.52
C LYS A 71 9.99 -8.97 -17.15
N LEU A 72 9.52 -7.73 -17.04
CA LEU A 72 9.24 -7.11 -15.76
C LEU A 72 8.00 -7.74 -15.10
N SER A 73 8.08 -7.90 -13.79
CA SER A 73 6.94 -8.30 -12.96
C SER A 73 5.89 -7.20 -12.98
N ILE A 74 4.68 -7.51 -13.44
CA ILE A 74 3.57 -6.56 -13.45
C ILE A 74 2.36 -7.21 -12.80
N SER A 75 1.92 -6.62 -11.70
CA SER A 75 0.70 -7.01 -10.99
C SER A 75 -0.36 -5.93 -11.16
N VAL A 76 -1.55 -6.30 -11.61
CA VAL A 76 -2.74 -5.44 -11.71
C VAL A 76 -3.72 -5.87 -10.61
N TYR A 77 -3.99 -4.97 -9.67
CA TYR A 77 -4.94 -5.21 -8.60
C TYR A 77 -6.25 -4.50 -8.90
N ASP A 78 -7.33 -5.27 -9.01
CA ASP A 78 -8.69 -4.76 -8.86
C ASP A 78 -9.15 -4.92 -7.39
N GLU A 79 -10.45 -4.77 -7.10
CA GLU A 79 -10.94 -4.82 -5.72
C GLU A 79 -10.67 -6.18 -5.04
N GLU A 80 -10.78 -7.27 -5.79
CA GLU A 80 -10.79 -8.63 -5.25
C GLU A 80 -9.65 -9.50 -5.77
N ASN A 81 -9.06 -9.15 -6.91
CA ASN A 81 -8.12 -10.00 -7.61
C ASN A 81 -6.74 -9.36 -7.73
N TRP A 82 -5.75 -10.25 -7.69
CA TRP A 82 -4.39 -9.97 -8.11
C TRP A 82 -4.18 -10.65 -9.45
N ASN A 83 -4.01 -9.85 -10.51
CA ASN A 83 -3.86 -10.36 -11.87
C ASN A 83 -2.43 -10.06 -12.37
N THR A 84 -1.84 -10.99 -13.11
CA THR A 84 -0.54 -10.82 -13.78
C THR A 84 -0.55 -11.55 -15.13
N ASP A 85 0.27 -11.12 -16.07
CA ASP A 85 0.35 -11.72 -17.41
C ASP A 85 1.53 -12.66 -17.62
N ILE A 86 2.51 -12.65 -16.71
CA ILE A 86 3.62 -13.59 -16.70
C ILE A 86 3.94 -14.03 -15.27
N ILE A 87 4.60 -15.18 -15.14
CA ILE A 87 5.21 -15.61 -13.88
C ILE A 87 6.70 -15.33 -13.96
N ASP A 88 7.20 -14.53 -13.04
CA ASP A 88 8.62 -14.26 -12.85
C ASP A 88 8.99 -14.33 -11.37
N ASP A 89 10.29 -14.13 -11.07
CA ASP A 89 10.80 -14.14 -9.70
C ASP A 89 10.12 -13.11 -8.81
N GLY A 90 9.67 -11.97 -9.37
CA GLY A 90 8.96 -10.93 -8.63
C GLY A 90 7.58 -11.38 -8.18
N ILE A 91 6.80 -12.01 -9.07
CA ILE A 91 5.48 -12.58 -8.76
C ILE A 91 5.62 -13.70 -7.72
N LEU A 92 6.57 -14.62 -7.92
CA LEU A 92 6.79 -15.74 -6.99
C LEU A 92 7.27 -15.25 -5.61
N TYR A 93 8.16 -14.27 -5.57
CA TYR A 93 8.60 -13.61 -4.34
C TYR A 93 7.41 -13.01 -3.58
N LYS A 94 6.54 -12.29 -4.29
CA LYS A 94 5.34 -11.69 -3.71
C LYS A 94 4.37 -12.76 -3.18
N GLN A 95 4.08 -13.80 -3.96
CA GLN A 95 3.22 -14.91 -3.56
C GLN A 95 3.76 -15.60 -2.30
N ASN A 96 5.08 -15.80 -2.21
CA ASN A 96 5.70 -16.40 -1.04
C ASN A 96 5.52 -15.55 0.23
N ILE A 97 5.50 -14.22 0.12
CA ILE A 97 5.32 -13.32 1.26
C ILE A 97 3.85 -13.20 1.66
N THR A 98 2.96 -13.04 0.69
CA THR A 98 1.53 -12.79 0.97
C THR A 98 0.75 -14.06 1.21
N LYS A 99 1.22 -15.20 0.68
CA LYS A 99 0.49 -16.48 0.64
C LYS A 99 -0.87 -16.35 -0.05
N LYS A 100 -1.01 -15.41 -0.98
CA LYS A 100 -2.21 -15.17 -1.78
C LYS A 100 -1.99 -15.61 -3.21
N ASP A 101 -3.01 -16.18 -3.81
CA ASP A 101 -2.99 -16.59 -5.21
C ASP A 101 -3.17 -15.39 -6.15
N PHE A 102 -2.76 -15.59 -7.40
CA PHE A 102 -2.91 -14.63 -8.48
C PHE A 102 -3.53 -15.31 -9.69
N ASN A 103 -4.17 -14.52 -10.54
CA ASN A 103 -4.70 -14.96 -11.82
C ASN A 103 -3.67 -14.67 -12.91
N ILE A 104 -3.39 -15.67 -13.75
CA ILE A 104 -2.70 -15.46 -15.03
C ILE A 104 -3.72 -14.96 -16.05
N VAL A 105 -3.49 -13.77 -16.60
CA VAL A 105 -4.39 -13.15 -17.59
C VAL A 105 -3.60 -12.64 -18.79
N ASN A 106 -4.23 -12.59 -19.97
CA ASN A 106 -3.67 -11.82 -21.07
C ASN A 106 -4.06 -10.34 -20.88
N PHE A 107 -3.11 -9.42 -20.68
CA PHE A 107 -3.46 -8.01 -20.44
C PHE A 107 -4.25 -7.38 -21.59
N LYS A 108 -4.00 -7.73 -22.85
CA LYS A 108 -4.80 -7.18 -23.97
C LYS A 108 -6.27 -7.58 -23.85
N GLU A 109 -6.53 -8.83 -23.45
CA GLU A 109 -7.89 -9.34 -23.26
C GLU A 109 -8.53 -8.84 -21.97
N TYR A 110 -7.79 -8.82 -20.86
CA TYR A 110 -8.24 -8.30 -19.57
C TYR A 110 -8.74 -6.86 -19.72
N PHE A 111 -7.96 -6.01 -20.40
CA PHE A 111 -8.33 -4.61 -20.62
C PHE A 111 -9.32 -4.38 -21.78
N ASN A 112 -9.93 -5.42 -22.34
CA ASN A 112 -11.11 -5.26 -23.21
C ASN A 112 -12.39 -4.96 -22.41
N ASN A 113 -12.41 -5.33 -21.13
CA ASN A 113 -13.54 -5.06 -20.24
C ASN A 113 -13.15 -4.03 -19.18
N TYR A 114 -14.13 -3.27 -18.70
CA TYR A 114 -13.89 -2.29 -17.65
C TYR A 114 -13.61 -2.96 -16.31
N HIS A 115 -12.59 -2.48 -15.61
CA HIS A 115 -12.21 -2.90 -14.25
C HIS A 115 -11.88 -1.69 -13.39
N GLU A 116 -12.24 -1.73 -12.11
CA GLU A 116 -11.77 -0.76 -11.11
C GLU A 116 -10.35 -1.14 -10.67
N VAL A 117 -9.34 -0.63 -11.38
CA VAL A 117 -7.92 -0.95 -11.10
C VAL A 117 -7.36 -0.01 -10.02
N PHE A 118 -7.14 -0.53 -8.82
CA PHE A 118 -6.65 0.25 -7.69
C PHE A 118 -5.14 0.48 -7.72
N LYS A 119 -4.38 -0.48 -8.25
CA LYS A 119 -2.91 -0.43 -8.25
C LYS A 119 -2.30 -1.26 -9.36
N LEU A 120 -1.25 -0.72 -9.98
CA LEU A 120 -0.23 -1.53 -10.65
C LEU A 120 0.98 -1.63 -9.72
N MET A 121 1.53 -2.82 -9.54
CA MET A 121 2.74 -3.05 -8.76
C MET A 121 3.80 -3.72 -9.63
N LEU A 122 4.99 -3.15 -9.61
CA LEU A 122 6.16 -3.62 -10.34
C LEU A 122 7.19 -4.12 -9.35
N ILE A 123 7.82 -5.25 -9.66
CA ILE A 123 8.91 -5.80 -8.86
C ILE A 123 10.11 -6.04 -9.77
N THR A 124 11.26 -5.47 -9.38
CA THR A 124 12.55 -5.79 -9.97
C THR A 124 13.62 -5.82 -8.90
N PHE A 125 14.56 -6.74 -9.06
CA PHE A 125 15.73 -6.89 -8.19
C PHE A 125 16.98 -6.19 -8.75
N ASP A 126 16.85 -5.54 -9.92
CA ASP A 126 17.90 -4.74 -10.55
C ASP A 126 17.63 -3.25 -10.32
N ASP A 127 18.52 -2.60 -9.55
CA ASP A 127 18.43 -1.17 -9.26
C ASP A 127 18.51 -0.30 -10.54
N ASN A 128 19.23 -0.73 -11.59
CA ASN A 128 19.30 -0.01 -12.86
C ASN A 128 17.99 -0.13 -13.65
N GLU A 129 17.35 -1.30 -13.62
CA GLU A 129 16.02 -1.47 -14.23
C GLU A 129 14.98 -0.62 -13.50
N MET A 130 15.04 -0.61 -12.16
CA MET A 130 14.19 0.25 -11.34
C MET A 130 14.35 1.73 -11.68
N GLU A 131 15.58 2.21 -11.89
CA GLU A 131 15.83 3.60 -12.32
C GLU A 131 15.23 3.88 -13.71
N LYS A 132 15.41 2.96 -14.67
CA LYS A 132 14.81 3.08 -16.02
C LYS A 132 13.29 3.14 -15.97
N ILE A 133 12.66 2.30 -15.15
CA ILE A 133 11.20 2.30 -14.95
C ILE A 133 10.74 3.65 -14.36
N ASN A 134 11.43 4.15 -13.34
CA ASN A 134 11.08 5.46 -12.75
C ASN A 134 11.20 6.60 -13.77
N ASN A 135 12.30 6.64 -14.54
CA ASN A 135 12.49 7.63 -15.60
C ASN A 135 11.44 7.52 -16.71
N PHE A 136 11.02 6.30 -17.04
CA PHE A 136 9.94 6.07 -17.99
C PHE A 136 8.60 6.61 -17.46
N LEU A 137 8.27 6.28 -16.21
CA LEU A 137 7.01 6.68 -15.56
C LEU A 137 6.94 8.18 -15.23
N ALA A 138 8.07 8.88 -15.14
CA ALA A 138 8.09 10.33 -14.95
C ALA A 138 7.32 11.08 -16.04
N LYS A 139 7.21 10.51 -17.25
CA LYS A 139 6.43 11.07 -18.38
C LYS A 139 4.91 11.04 -18.15
N TYR A 140 4.46 10.30 -17.13
CA TYR A 140 3.05 10.14 -16.77
C TYR A 140 2.66 10.97 -15.54
N SER A 141 3.52 11.88 -15.07
CA SER A 141 3.26 12.73 -13.90
C SER A 141 1.91 13.47 -13.96
N ASP A 142 1.49 13.87 -15.15
CA ASP A 142 0.28 14.67 -15.36
C ASP A 142 -1.01 13.84 -15.44
N LYS A 143 -0.92 12.51 -15.29
CA LYS A 143 -2.05 11.57 -15.45
C LYS A 143 -2.78 11.27 -14.13
N ASN A 144 -2.67 12.16 -13.14
CA ASN A 144 -3.25 11.96 -11.80
C ASN A 144 -2.83 10.63 -11.14
N ILE A 145 -1.60 10.18 -11.38
CA ILE A 145 -1.04 8.98 -10.74
C ILE A 145 -0.06 9.35 -9.63
N SER A 146 0.17 8.42 -8.71
CA SER A 146 1.29 8.45 -7.77
C SER A 146 2.19 7.26 -8.08
N VAL A 147 3.50 7.49 -8.16
CA VAL A 147 4.51 6.44 -8.37
C VAL A 147 5.43 6.46 -7.15
N LEU A 148 5.30 5.47 -6.28
CA LEU A 148 6.00 5.42 -5.00
C LEU A 148 6.63 4.05 -4.77
N ARG A 149 7.79 4.04 -4.11
CA ARG A 149 8.37 2.80 -3.59
C ARG A 149 7.66 2.39 -2.30
N SER A 150 7.20 1.15 -2.23
CA SER A 150 6.68 0.53 -1.00
C SER A 150 7.69 -0.42 -0.33
N GLY A 151 8.87 -0.57 -0.94
CA GLY A 151 10.03 -1.29 -0.43
C GLY A 151 11.19 -1.19 -1.41
N LYS A 152 12.35 -1.80 -1.11
CA LYS A 152 13.56 -1.69 -1.95
C LYS A 152 13.29 -2.03 -3.43
N ASN A 153 12.61 -3.16 -3.65
CA ASN A 153 12.39 -3.77 -4.96
C ASN A 153 10.98 -3.51 -5.52
N HIS A 154 10.14 -2.75 -4.82
CA HIS A 154 8.72 -2.58 -5.18
C HIS A 154 8.45 -1.15 -5.63
N LEU A 155 7.82 -1.01 -6.79
CA LEU A 155 7.28 0.25 -7.26
C LEU A 155 5.78 0.13 -7.43
N GLU A 156 5.03 1.07 -6.87
CA GLU A 156 3.59 1.08 -6.91
C GLU A 156 3.08 2.28 -7.68
N ILE A 157 2.12 2.03 -8.56
CA ILE A 157 1.39 3.04 -9.30
C ILE A 157 -0.06 3.01 -8.84
N THR A 158 -0.49 4.07 -8.19
CA THR A 158 -1.87 4.26 -7.71
C THR A 158 -2.42 5.59 -8.21
N HIS A 159 -3.70 5.86 -7.95
CA HIS A 159 -4.23 7.21 -8.17
C HIS A 159 -3.52 8.22 -7.24
N SER A 160 -3.24 9.43 -7.71
CA SER A 160 -2.59 10.52 -6.94
C SER A 160 -3.24 10.82 -5.57
N LEU A 161 -4.57 10.84 -5.53
CA LEU A 161 -5.36 10.99 -4.29
C LEU A 161 -5.42 9.72 -3.39
N ALA A 162 -4.97 8.56 -3.87
CA ALA A 162 -4.82 7.36 -3.06
C ALA A 162 -3.53 7.47 -2.23
N MET A 163 -3.64 8.17 -1.11
CA MET A 163 -2.57 8.37 -0.13
C MET A 163 -2.98 7.83 1.25
N LYS A 164 -2.03 7.26 2.01
CA LYS A 164 -2.30 6.78 3.38
C LYS A 164 -2.88 7.89 4.27
N SER A 165 -2.45 9.14 4.05
CA SER A 165 -3.01 10.33 4.68
C SER A 165 -4.51 10.55 4.41
N THR A 166 -5.01 10.22 3.21
CA THR A 166 -6.45 10.24 2.88
C THR A 166 -7.21 9.32 3.81
N GLY A 167 -6.70 8.10 4.04
CA GLY A 167 -7.28 7.15 4.99
C GLY A 167 -7.29 7.66 6.43
N ILE A 168 -6.17 8.22 6.90
CA ILE A 168 -6.09 8.78 8.25
C ILE A 168 -7.07 9.94 8.44
N LYS A 169 -7.10 10.90 7.50
CA LYS A 169 -8.01 12.05 7.55
C LYS A 169 -9.47 11.62 7.54
N PHE A 170 -9.80 10.59 6.77
CA PHE A 170 -11.14 10.01 6.74
C PHE A 170 -11.55 9.44 8.11
N ILE A 171 -10.66 8.69 8.75
CA ILE A 171 -10.89 8.13 10.10
C ILE A 171 -11.00 9.25 11.14
N GLN A 172 -10.11 10.25 11.08
CA GLN A 172 -10.12 11.41 11.97
C GLN A 172 -11.47 12.14 11.91
N TYR A 173 -11.95 12.43 10.69
CA TYR A 173 -13.25 13.04 10.48
C TYR A 173 -14.40 12.19 11.06
N LEU A 174 -14.46 10.90 10.72
CA LEU A 174 -15.54 10.02 11.17
C LEU A 174 -15.58 9.80 12.68
N LYS A 175 -14.41 9.74 13.33
CA LYS A 175 -14.29 9.49 14.77
C LYS A 175 -14.23 10.78 15.59
N ASN A 176 -14.27 11.95 14.94
CA ASN A 176 -14.11 13.26 15.58
C ASN A 176 -12.84 13.33 16.45
N ILE A 177 -11.73 12.82 15.91
CA ILE A 177 -10.41 12.84 16.54
C ILE A 177 -9.43 13.67 15.71
N THR A 178 -8.36 14.14 16.34
CA THR A 178 -7.36 14.99 15.71
C THR A 178 -6.03 14.25 15.56
N LYS A 179 -5.06 14.88 14.89
CA LYS A 179 -3.70 14.33 14.81
C LYS A 179 -3.07 14.03 16.18
N LYS A 180 -3.47 14.77 17.23
CA LYS A 180 -2.94 14.62 18.60
C LYS A 180 -3.36 13.31 19.24
N ASP A 181 -4.45 12.72 18.76
CA ASP A 181 -5.01 11.47 19.27
C ASP A 181 -4.47 10.24 18.52
N CYS A 182 -3.53 10.44 17.59
CA CYS A 182 -3.08 9.41 16.66
C CYS A 182 -1.59 9.07 16.84
N VAL A 183 -1.30 7.77 16.88
CA VAL A 183 0.05 7.21 16.72
C VAL A 183 0.14 6.48 15.39
N ALA A 184 1.10 6.85 14.54
CA ALA A 184 1.37 6.17 13.28
C ALA A 184 2.66 5.34 13.37
N PHE A 185 2.63 4.17 12.73
CA PHE A 185 3.79 3.29 12.54
C PHE A 185 4.05 3.16 11.05
N GLY A 186 5.32 3.25 10.64
CA GLY A 186 5.69 3.09 9.23
C GLY A 186 7.19 2.98 9.00
N ASP A 187 7.56 2.69 7.77
CA ASP A 187 8.95 2.46 7.36
C ASP A 187 9.25 2.82 5.90
N GLY A 188 8.23 3.14 5.10
CA GLY A 188 8.36 3.46 3.67
C GLY A 188 8.06 4.91 3.31
N HIS A 189 8.41 5.31 2.08
CA HIS A 189 8.09 6.64 1.53
C HIS A 189 6.58 6.90 1.48
N ASN A 190 5.77 5.87 1.26
CA ASN A 190 4.30 5.98 1.29
C ASN A 190 3.72 6.27 2.68
N ASP A 191 4.51 6.16 3.76
CA ASP A 191 4.10 6.52 5.12
C ASP A 191 4.31 8.00 5.45
N ILE A 192 5.18 8.71 4.71
CA ILE A 192 5.49 10.12 4.96
C ILE A 192 4.21 10.98 5.04
N PRO A 193 3.26 10.91 4.09
CA PRO A 193 2.06 11.72 4.19
C PRO A 193 1.18 11.35 5.40
N MET A 194 1.18 10.08 5.81
CA MET A 194 0.48 9.63 7.01
C MET A 194 1.12 10.24 8.27
N PHE A 195 2.44 10.28 8.35
CA PHE A 195 3.16 10.90 9.46
C PHE A 195 2.80 12.37 9.65
N GLU A 196 2.61 13.13 8.57
CA GLU A 196 2.18 14.54 8.64
C GLU A 196 0.78 14.71 9.24
N CYS A 197 -0.04 13.65 9.22
CA CYS A 197 -1.40 13.64 9.75
C CYS A 197 -1.49 13.14 11.20
N THR A 198 -0.37 12.80 11.84
CA THR A 198 -0.32 12.23 13.20
C THR A 198 0.72 12.93 14.07
N GLU A 199 0.44 13.08 15.36
CA GLU A 199 1.37 13.73 16.30
C GLU A 199 2.53 12.81 16.70
N TYR A 200 2.25 11.53 16.89
CA TYR A 200 3.23 10.55 17.36
C TYR A 200 3.63 9.60 16.24
N ARG A 201 4.80 9.82 15.66
CA ARG A 201 5.33 9.10 14.50
C ARG A 201 6.38 8.10 14.97
N VAL A 202 6.07 6.81 14.88
CA VAL A 202 6.97 5.71 15.19
C VAL A 202 7.52 5.14 13.88
N VAL A 203 8.84 5.22 13.69
CA VAL A 203 9.50 4.70 12.48
C VAL A 203 10.29 3.44 12.82
N MET A 204 10.18 2.40 11.98
CA MET A 204 10.88 1.13 12.20
C MET A 204 12.39 1.25 11.96
N ASP A 205 13.21 0.46 12.66
CA ASP A 205 14.68 0.47 12.47
C ASP A 205 15.10 0.00 11.07
N ASN A 206 14.29 -0.85 10.42
CA ASN A 206 14.55 -1.30 9.04
C ASN A 206 14.18 -0.24 7.98
N ALA A 207 13.68 0.93 8.37
CA ALA A 207 13.39 2.03 7.47
C ALA A 207 14.69 2.66 6.91
N LEU A 208 14.60 3.26 5.72
CA LEU A 208 15.71 4.02 5.13
C LEU A 208 16.04 5.26 5.97
N ALA A 209 17.29 5.73 5.86
CA ALA A 209 17.81 6.82 6.69
C ALA A 209 17.06 8.15 6.49
N ASP A 210 16.56 8.41 5.28
CA ASP A 210 15.71 9.56 4.98
C ASP A 210 14.32 9.47 5.64
N ILE A 211 13.76 8.27 5.75
CA ILE A 211 12.48 8.02 6.44
C ILE A 211 12.61 8.16 7.97
N LYS A 212 13.73 7.72 8.56
CA LYS A 212 13.97 7.84 10.01
C LYS A 212 13.93 9.30 10.51
N LYS A 213 14.17 10.28 9.63
CA LYS A 213 14.10 11.72 9.96
C LYS A 213 12.70 12.20 10.35
N TYR A 214 11.65 11.46 9.99
CA TYR A 214 10.26 11.78 10.32
C TYR A 214 9.83 11.29 11.71
N ALA A 215 10.67 10.51 12.41
CA ALA A 215 10.32 9.84 13.65
C ALA A 215 10.28 10.81 14.84
N ASN A 216 9.25 10.70 15.68
CA ASN A 216 9.34 11.09 17.08
C ASN A 216 10.06 10.01 17.90
N PHE A 217 9.92 8.74 17.47
CA PHE A 217 10.57 7.59 18.09
C PHE A 217 10.95 6.56 17.03
N VAL A 218 12.23 6.18 16.97
CA VAL A 218 12.67 5.05 16.14
C VAL A 218 12.56 3.77 16.98
N THR A 219 11.72 2.84 16.54
CA THR A 219 11.53 1.54 17.19
C THR A 219 12.44 0.48 16.58
N LYS A 220 12.42 -0.75 17.11
CA LYS A 220 13.19 -1.89 16.55
C LYS A 220 12.71 -2.24 15.13
N SER A 221 13.45 -3.10 14.43
CA SER A 221 13.01 -3.62 13.13
C SER A 221 11.75 -4.48 13.25
N ASN A 222 11.06 -4.67 12.14
CA ASN A 222 9.95 -5.61 12.01
C ASN A 222 10.32 -7.03 12.51
N ASP A 223 11.52 -7.52 12.18
CA ASP A 223 12.02 -8.86 12.61
C ASP A 223 12.30 -8.96 14.11
N LYS A 224 12.27 -7.83 14.83
CA LYS A 224 12.54 -7.73 16.27
C LYS A 224 11.32 -7.20 17.03
N ASP A 225 10.12 -7.46 16.51
CA ASP A 225 8.83 -7.06 17.07
C ASP A 225 8.74 -5.54 17.35
N GLY A 226 9.25 -4.71 16.43
CA GLY A 226 9.32 -3.26 16.61
C GLY A 226 7.99 -2.59 16.95
N VAL A 227 6.89 -3.01 16.34
CA VAL A 227 5.56 -2.49 16.66
C VAL A 227 5.18 -2.80 18.12
N VAL A 228 5.32 -4.05 18.54
CA VAL A 228 5.01 -4.49 19.92
C VAL A 228 5.90 -3.78 20.94
N TYR A 229 7.19 -3.64 20.63
CA TYR A 229 8.14 -2.93 21.48
C TYR A 229 7.73 -1.47 21.71
N ALA A 230 7.43 -0.74 20.64
CA ALA A 230 7.01 0.66 20.72
C ALA A 230 5.65 0.80 21.43
N ILE A 231 4.68 -0.10 21.20
CA ILE A 231 3.41 -0.06 21.95
C ILE A 231 3.67 -0.16 23.46
N LYS A 232 4.51 -1.12 23.88
CA LYS A 232 4.80 -1.36 25.30
C LYS A 232 5.64 -0.25 25.95
N LYS A 233 6.55 0.38 25.20
CA LYS A 233 7.56 1.31 25.74
C LYS A 233 7.27 2.79 25.49
N TYR A 234 6.50 3.10 24.46
CA TYR A 234 6.25 4.47 24.02
C TYR A 234 4.75 4.79 24.11
N VAL A 235 3.91 4.03 23.40
CA VAL A 235 2.47 4.35 23.28
C VAL A 235 1.73 4.25 24.60
N LYS A 236 2.09 3.29 25.47
CA LYS A 236 1.44 3.12 26.79
C LYS A 236 1.53 4.37 27.70
N TYR A 237 2.45 5.28 27.42
CA TYR A 237 2.72 6.47 28.23
C TYR A 237 2.25 7.78 27.56
N LEU A 238 1.56 7.67 26.43
CA LEU A 238 0.87 8.77 25.75
C LEU A 238 -0.58 8.86 26.23
#